data_AF-A0A323U142-F1
#
_entry.id   AF-A0A323U142-F1
#
_cell.length_a   1.000
_cell.length_b   1.000
_cell.length_c   1.000
_cell.angle_alpha   90.00
_cell.angle_beta   90.00
_cell.angle_gamma   90.00
#
_symmetry.space_group_name_H-M   'P 1'
#
loop_
_entity.id
_entity.type
_entity.pdbx_description
1 polymer ?
#
loop_
_entity_poly.entity_id
_entity_poly.type
_entity_poly.pdbx_seq_one_letter_code
_entity_poly.pdbx_strand_id
1 'polypeptide(L)'
;MKLGNAPQSWEWSPNPRDYHPELWGAYVAALPRLSPEGRERLMRIARGEADPDPVDWLWAAGAMHAPFNRRERVVPAEDRLWMGKDRATSLEWHLRKRQREGDLAPGVGPDDYERLCREVALNPGAALFAYTRVQGPVLAALVPTEWAVPEEWRGPKIGRYWLVVYSFWSGTLVTGYSVQDLSDLNMPWREVRWLRVPPHFSPP
;
A
#
# COMPACT_ATOMS: atom_id res chain seq x y z
N MET A 1 12.97 26.20 -24.69
CA MET A 1 12.13 25.41 -23.76
C MET A 1 12.47 25.88 -22.35
N LYS A 2 11.67 26.76 -21.74
CA LYS A 2 11.87 27.15 -20.34
C LYS A 2 11.19 26.09 -19.48
N LEU A 3 11.96 25.30 -18.75
CA LEU A 3 11.41 24.46 -17.69
C LEU A 3 10.77 25.42 -16.67
N GLY A 4 9.45 25.34 -16.52
CA GLY A 4 8.72 26.12 -15.52
C GLY A 4 9.22 25.76 -14.13
N ASN A 5 9.26 26.74 -13.22
CA ASN A 5 9.57 26.50 -11.82
C ASN A 5 8.58 25.49 -11.23
N ALA A 6 9.05 24.62 -10.33
CA ALA A 6 8.17 23.75 -9.57
C ALA A 6 7.18 24.63 -8.76
N PRO A 7 5.86 24.34 -8.78
CA PRO A 7 4.87 25.12 -8.06
C PRO A 7 5.13 25.10 -6.54
N GLN A 8 4.81 26.21 -5.87
CA GLN A 8 4.96 26.35 -4.42
C GLN A 8 3.86 25.59 -3.67
N SER A 9 4.07 25.26 -2.39
CA SER A 9 3.18 24.39 -1.61
C SER A 9 1.71 24.84 -1.54
N TRP A 10 1.42 26.14 -1.69
CA TRP A 10 0.07 26.70 -1.76
C TRP A 10 -0.55 26.72 -3.17
N GLU A 11 0.24 26.45 -4.20
CA GLU A 11 -0.21 26.35 -5.60
C GLU A 11 -0.65 24.92 -5.95
N TRP A 12 -0.45 23.97 -5.04
CA TRP A 12 -0.86 22.57 -5.21
C TRP A 12 -2.22 22.32 -4.55
N SER A 13 -3.20 21.88 -5.35
CA SER A 13 -4.40 21.23 -4.87
C SER A 13 -4.04 19.86 -4.26
N PRO A 14 -4.63 19.48 -3.11
CA PRO A 14 -4.52 18.12 -2.61
C PRO A 14 -5.36 17.13 -3.42
N ASN A 15 -6.23 17.58 -4.34
CA ASN A 15 -7.13 16.69 -5.06
C ASN A 15 -6.43 16.04 -6.27
N PRO A 16 -6.25 14.70 -6.30
CA PRO A 16 -5.59 14.02 -7.42
C PRO A 16 -6.22 14.27 -8.79
N ARG A 17 -7.52 14.61 -8.83
CA ARG A 17 -8.26 14.87 -10.07
C ARG A 17 -7.81 16.12 -10.81
N ASP A 18 -7.10 17.01 -10.13
CA ASP A 18 -6.67 18.29 -10.68
C ASP A 18 -5.35 18.14 -11.48
N TYR A 19 -4.79 16.92 -11.55
CA TYR A 19 -3.48 16.63 -12.14
C TYR A 19 -3.55 15.55 -13.21
N HIS A 20 -2.62 15.61 -14.17
CA HIS A 20 -2.36 14.48 -15.06
C HIS A 20 -1.90 13.28 -14.22
N PRO A 21 -2.48 12.07 -14.38
CA PRO A 21 -2.23 10.93 -13.48
C PRO A 21 -0.74 10.55 -13.32
N GLU A 22 0.03 10.62 -14.40
CA GLU A 22 1.46 10.30 -14.38
C GLU A 22 2.29 11.35 -13.62
N LEU A 23 1.97 12.64 -13.79
CA LEU A 23 2.66 13.72 -13.10
C LEU A 23 2.30 13.71 -11.61
N TRP A 24 1.05 13.41 -11.29
CA TRP A 24 0.58 13.19 -9.92
C TRP A 24 1.35 12.05 -9.25
N GLY A 25 1.40 10.88 -9.90
CA GLY A 25 2.12 9.72 -9.38
C GLY A 25 3.60 10.01 -9.15
N ALA A 26 4.26 10.67 -10.10
CA ALA A 26 5.66 11.07 -9.98
C ALA A 26 5.91 12.05 -8.82
N TYR A 27 5.04 13.05 -8.66
CA TYR A 27 5.11 14.00 -7.56
C TYR A 27 4.97 13.31 -6.20
N VAL A 28 3.90 12.53 -6.01
CA VAL A 28 3.63 11.84 -4.75
C VAL A 28 4.74 10.86 -4.40
N ALA A 29 5.24 10.09 -5.37
CA ALA A 29 6.35 9.16 -5.19
C ALA A 29 7.67 9.86 -4.79
N ALA A 30 7.87 11.12 -5.17
CA ALA A 30 9.05 11.88 -4.81
C ALA A 30 9.01 12.42 -3.37
N LEU A 31 7.82 12.69 -2.82
CA LEU A 31 7.63 13.35 -1.52
C LEU A 31 8.48 12.74 -0.38
N PRO A 32 8.46 11.42 -0.10
CA PRO A 32 9.20 10.89 1.05
C PRO A 32 10.72 11.06 0.96
N ARG A 33 11.26 11.17 -0.26
CA ARG A 33 12.70 11.43 -0.48
C ARG A 33 13.06 12.87 -0.16
N LEU A 34 12.07 13.76 -0.16
CA LEU A 34 12.23 15.19 0.02
C LEU A 34 12.01 15.63 1.48
N SER A 35 11.49 14.77 2.38
CA SER A 35 11.34 15.08 3.81
C SER A 35 11.41 13.84 4.72
N PRO A 36 12.55 13.62 5.42
CA PRO A 36 12.66 12.64 6.51
C PRO A 36 11.68 12.90 7.66
N GLU A 37 11.35 14.16 7.91
CA GLU A 37 10.41 14.59 8.97
C GLU A 37 9.00 14.04 8.71
N GLY A 38 8.58 13.98 7.43
CA GLY A 38 7.31 13.38 7.05
C GLY A 38 7.22 11.90 7.44
N ARG A 39 8.32 11.15 7.33
CA ARG A 39 8.37 9.74 7.77
C ARG A 39 8.21 9.62 9.28
N GLU A 40 8.95 10.41 10.05
CA GLU A 40 8.88 10.40 11.51
C GLU A 40 7.48 10.79 12.00
N ARG A 41 6.89 11.83 11.40
CA ARG A 41 5.52 12.25 11.65
C ARG A 41 4.52 11.10 11.45
N LEU A 42 4.59 10.40 10.32
CA LEU A 42 3.71 9.25 10.07
C LEU A 42 3.93 8.10 11.07
N MET A 43 5.16 7.88 11.53
CA MET A 43 5.43 6.89 12.59
C MET A 43 4.79 7.29 13.92
N ARG A 44 4.83 8.57 14.29
CA ARG A 44 4.14 9.09 15.49
C ARG A 44 2.63 8.92 15.38
N ILE A 45 2.04 9.22 14.22
CA ILE A 45 0.61 9.00 13.97
C ILE A 45 0.26 7.51 14.11
N ALA A 46 1.05 6.61 13.51
CA ALA A 46 0.84 5.17 13.60
C ALA A 46 0.89 4.64 15.05
N ARG A 47 1.64 5.31 15.93
CA ARG A 47 1.74 5.01 17.37
C ARG A 47 0.69 5.71 18.24
N GLY A 48 -0.13 6.59 17.65
CA GLY A 48 -1.09 7.40 18.39
C GLY A 48 -0.47 8.57 19.17
N GLU A 49 0.77 8.94 18.85
CA GLU A 49 1.54 10.04 19.48
C GLU A 49 1.31 11.41 18.78
N ALA A 50 0.51 11.42 17.71
CA ALA A 50 0.12 12.58 16.94
C ALA A 50 -1.20 12.31 16.21
N ASP A 51 -1.98 13.36 15.97
CA ASP A 51 -3.19 13.29 15.14
C ASP A 51 -2.86 13.55 13.66
N PRO A 52 -3.58 12.93 12.71
CA PRO A 52 -3.40 13.20 11.28
C PRO A 52 -3.80 14.62 10.86
N ASP A 53 -2.96 15.24 10.03
CA ASP A 53 -3.29 16.45 9.29
C ASP A 53 -3.79 16.09 7.88
N PRO A 54 -4.58 16.96 7.22
CA PRO A 54 -5.11 16.71 5.87
C PRO A 54 -4.06 16.43 4.79
N VAL A 55 -2.79 16.77 5.01
CA VAL A 55 -1.68 16.56 4.07
C VAL A 55 -0.97 15.22 4.28
N ASP A 56 -1.16 14.56 5.42
CA ASP A 56 -0.37 13.38 5.81
C ASP A 56 -0.55 12.18 4.88
N TRP A 57 -1.73 12.07 4.27
CA TRP A 57 -1.97 11.00 3.31
C TRP A 57 -1.10 11.11 2.05
N LEU A 58 -0.63 12.30 1.66
CA LEU A 58 0.30 12.47 0.53
C LEU A 58 1.66 11.86 0.86
N TRP A 59 2.18 12.15 2.05
CA TRP A 59 3.42 11.56 2.55
C TRP A 59 3.29 10.04 2.67
N ALA A 60 2.14 9.56 3.15
CA ALA A 60 1.87 8.12 3.25
C ALA A 60 1.81 7.46 1.88
N ALA A 61 1.07 8.03 0.92
CA ALA A 61 0.97 7.52 -0.44
C ALA A 61 2.34 7.44 -1.11
N GLY A 62 3.16 8.48 -0.96
CA GLY A 62 4.54 8.49 -1.44
C GLY A 62 5.38 7.39 -0.80
N ALA A 63 5.29 7.22 0.53
CA ALA A 63 6.07 6.23 1.26
C ALA A 63 5.71 4.81 0.84
N MET A 64 4.44 4.58 0.51
CA MET A 64 3.93 3.30 0.02
C MET A 64 4.30 3.01 -1.44
N HIS A 65 4.86 3.96 -2.18
CA HIS A 65 5.46 3.69 -3.50
C HIS A 65 6.85 3.00 -3.40
N ALA A 66 7.24 2.56 -2.21
CA ALA A 66 8.45 1.80 -1.91
C ALA A 66 8.48 0.42 -2.60
N PRO A 67 9.67 -0.17 -2.80
CA PRO A 67 9.76 -1.53 -3.31
C PRO A 67 9.17 -2.55 -2.33
N PHE A 68 8.80 -3.71 -2.86
CA PHE A 68 8.41 -4.85 -2.05
C PHE A 68 9.62 -5.43 -1.32
N ASN A 69 9.38 -5.99 -0.14
CA ASN A 69 10.45 -6.58 0.65
C ASN A 69 11.06 -7.79 -0.09
N ARG A 70 12.34 -7.67 -0.49
CA ARG A 70 13.09 -8.74 -1.17
C ARG A 70 14.01 -9.53 -0.23
N ARG A 71 13.93 -9.30 1.08
CA ARG A 71 14.71 -10.07 2.06
C ARG A 71 14.26 -11.53 2.01
N GLU A 72 15.22 -12.44 1.82
CA GLU A 72 14.95 -13.86 1.95
C GLU A 72 14.60 -14.25 3.39
N ARG A 73 13.63 -15.13 3.50
CA ARG A 73 13.18 -15.70 4.77
C ARG A 73 12.94 -17.20 4.62
N VAL A 74 12.95 -17.88 5.75
CA VAL A 74 12.51 -19.28 5.82
C VAL A 74 11.01 -19.31 5.54
N VAL A 75 10.62 -20.16 4.60
CA VAL A 75 9.21 -20.43 4.30
C VAL A 75 8.61 -21.23 5.45
N PRO A 76 7.43 -20.85 5.99
CA PRO A 76 6.74 -21.63 7.01
C PRO A 76 6.56 -23.09 6.60
N ALA A 77 6.60 -24.02 7.56
CA ALA A 77 6.61 -25.45 7.26
C ALA A 77 5.37 -25.90 6.45
N GLU A 78 4.22 -25.32 6.78
CA GLU A 78 2.94 -25.48 6.08
C GLU A 78 2.98 -25.02 4.61
N ASP A 79 3.92 -24.14 4.27
CA ASP A 79 4.01 -23.52 2.96
C ASP A 79 5.07 -24.14 2.03
N ARG A 80 6.04 -24.87 2.59
CA ARG A 80 7.16 -25.44 1.84
C ARG A 80 6.74 -26.40 0.75
N LEU A 81 5.72 -27.23 1.02
CA LEU A 81 5.26 -28.26 0.07
C LEU A 81 4.82 -27.64 -1.26
N TRP A 82 4.03 -26.57 -1.21
CA TRP A 82 3.51 -25.93 -2.41
C TRP A 82 4.45 -24.85 -2.97
N MET A 83 5.32 -24.28 -2.13
CA MET A 83 6.39 -23.39 -2.59
C MET A 83 7.53 -24.13 -3.29
N GLY A 84 7.73 -25.43 -2.98
CA GLY A 84 8.82 -26.25 -3.51
C GLY A 84 10.22 -25.81 -3.04
N LYS A 85 10.30 -25.01 -1.98
CA LYS A 85 11.56 -24.44 -1.46
C LYS A 85 11.46 -24.10 0.03
N ASP A 86 12.61 -24.11 0.71
CA ASP A 86 12.72 -23.77 2.13
C ASP A 86 12.92 -22.27 2.38
N ARG A 87 13.37 -21.53 1.35
CA ARG A 87 13.66 -20.10 1.42
C ARG A 87 13.08 -19.40 0.21
N ALA A 88 12.49 -18.23 0.44
CA ALA A 88 11.93 -17.37 -0.60
C ALA A 88 12.11 -15.90 -0.22
N THR A 89 12.09 -15.02 -1.20
CA THR A 89 11.88 -13.59 -0.92
C THR A 89 10.45 -13.35 -0.43
N SER A 90 10.23 -12.28 0.34
CA SER A 90 8.87 -11.93 0.79
C SER A 90 7.94 -11.69 -0.40
N LEU A 91 8.42 -11.01 -1.45
CA LEU A 91 7.68 -10.79 -2.69
C LEU A 91 7.21 -12.10 -3.31
N GLU A 92 8.12 -13.05 -3.50
CA GLU A 92 7.80 -14.33 -4.12
C GLU A 92 6.78 -15.13 -3.29
N TRP A 93 7.02 -15.24 -1.97
CA TRP A 93 6.12 -15.97 -1.09
C TRP A 93 4.72 -15.38 -1.08
N HIS A 94 4.59 -14.05 -0.98
CA HIS A 94 3.28 -13.40 -1.01
C HIS A 94 2.57 -13.57 -2.35
N LEU A 95 3.26 -13.38 -3.49
CA LEU A 95 2.65 -13.60 -4.81
C LEU A 95 2.14 -15.04 -4.95
N ARG A 96 2.98 -16.03 -4.67
CA ARG A 96 2.58 -17.44 -4.81
C ARG A 96 1.43 -17.80 -3.86
N LYS A 97 1.41 -17.21 -2.67
CA LYS A 97 0.29 -17.34 -1.74
C LYS A 97 -1.00 -16.75 -2.34
N ARG A 98 -0.96 -15.56 -2.95
CA ARG A 98 -2.13 -14.96 -3.63
C ARG A 98 -2.66 -15.83 -4.76
N GLN A 99 -1.77 -16.41 -5.56
CA GLN A 99 -2.14 -17.32 -6.65
C GLN A 99 -2.78 -18.61 -6.13
N ARG A 100 -2.21 -19.18 -5.06
CA ARG A 100 -2.74 -20.39 -4.42
C ARG A 100 -4.10 -20.16 -3.76
N GLU A 101 -4.27 -19.02 -3.10
CA GLU A 101 -5.53 -18.65 -2.44
C GLU A 101 -6.62 -18.26 -3.44
N GLY A 102 -6.26 -18.03 -4.71
CA GLY A 102 -7.18 -17.68 -5.79
C GLY A 102 -7.48 -16.19 -5.86
N ASP A 103 -6.72 -15.35 -5.16
CA ASP A 103 -6.80 -13.90 -5.26
C ASP A 103 -6.33 -13.46 -6.66
N LEU A 104 -5.20 -14.00 -7.12
CA LEU A 104 -4.59 -13.63 -8.40
C LEU A 104 -4.52 -14.81 -9.37
N ALA A 105 -4.60 -14.51 -10.67
CA ALA A 105 -4.38 -15.49 -11.72
C ALA A 105 -2.93 -16.04 -11.69
N PRO A 106 -2.71 -17.31 -12.04
CA PRO A 106 -1.37 -17.93 -12.05
C PRO A 106 -0.34 -17.25 -12.98
N GLY A 107 -0.81 -16.48 -13.97
CA GLY A 107 0.03 -15.78 -14.93
C GLY A 107 0.66 -14.47 -14.42
N VAL A 108 0.22 -13.94 -13.27
CA VAL A 108 0.74 -12.68 -12.72
C VAL A 108 2.18 -12.86 -12.26
N GLY A 109 3.09 -12.06 -12.82
CA GLY A 109 4.51 -12.08 -12.47
C GLY A 109 4.87 -11.28 -11.21
N PRO A 110 6.09 -11.46 -10.66
CA PRO A 110 6.56 -10.72 -9.49
C PRO A 110 6.63 -9.21 -9.71
N ASP A 111 7.08 -8.76 -10.87
CA ASP A 111 7.20 -7.33 -11.17
C ASP A 111 5.82 -6.67 -11.35
N ASP A 112 4.87 -7.39 -11.94
CA ASP A 112 3.48 -6.95 -12.08
C ASP A 112 2.78 -6.86 -10.73
N TYR A 113 2.97 -7.86 -9.86
CA TYR A 113 2.44 -7.84 -8.50
C TYR A 113 3.08 -6.72 -7.64
N GLU A 114 4.38 -6.50 -7.77
CA GLU A 114 5.04 -5.38 -7.09
C GLU A 114 4.53 -4.03 -7.62
N ARG A 115 4.39 -3.87 -8.94
CA ARG A 115 3.80 -2.66 -9.55
C ARG A 115 2.39 -2.41 -9.04
N LEU A 116 1.53 -3.43 -9.08
CA LEU A 116 0.18 -3.39 -8.51
C LEU A 116 0.21 -2.84 -7.09
N CYS A 117 1.03 -3.42 -6.21
CA CYS A 117 1.07 -3.02 -4.80
C CYS A 117 1.58 -1.58 -4.60
N ARG A 118 2.54 -1.13 -5.42
CA ARG A 118 3.11 0.23 -5.35
C ARG A 118 2.16 1.31 -5.82
N GLU A 119 1.19 0.97 -6.66
CA GLU A 119 0.25 1.92 -7.26
C GLU A 119 -1.03 2.09 -6.45
N VAL A 120 -1.38 1.14 -5.57
CA VAL A 120 -2.61 1.19 -4.75
C VAL A 120 -2.75 2.50 -3.99
N ALA A 121 -1.69 2.95 -3.32
CA ALA A 121 -1.74 4.15 -2.50
C ALA A 121 -1.85 5.46 -3.32
N LEU A 122 -1.52 5.40 -4.62
CA LEU A 122 -1.65 6.51 -5.55
C LEU A 122 -3.05 6.61 -6.15
N ASN A 123 -3.88 5.57 -6.01
CA ASN A 123 -5.24 5.57 -6.52
C ASN A 123 -6.05 6.69 -5.85
N PRO A 124 -6.74 7.57 -6.62
CA PRO A 124 -7.54 8.65 -6.06
C PRO A 124 -8.66 8.19 -5.13
N GLY A 125 -9.08 6.93 -5.23
CA GLY A 125 -10.06 6.29 -4.38
C GLY A 125 -9.47 5.46 -3.24
N ALA A 126 -8.16 5.50 -2.99
CA ALA A 126 -7.57 4.74 -1.89
C ALA A 126 -7.93 5.35 -0.53
N ALA A 127 -8.37 4.50 0.39
CA ALA A 127 -8.37 4.78 1.81
C ALA A 127 -6.96 4.53 2.37
N LEU A 128 -6.42 5.50 3.11
CA LEU A 128 -5.08 5.45 3.69
C LEU A 128 -5.16 5.59 5.19
N PHE A 129 -4.47 4.71 5.89
CA PHE A 129 -4.48 4.70 7.35
C PHE A 129 -3.18 4.15 7.92
N ALA A 130 -2.93 4.53 9.16
CA ALA A 130 -1.76 4.15 9.93
C ALA A 130 -2.18 3.46 11.23
N TYR A 131 -1.39 2.49 11.67
CA TYR A 131 -1.59 1.80 12.94
C TYR A 131 -0.30 1.07 13.36
N THR A 132 -0.28 0.55 14.58
CA THR A 132 0.83 -0.25 15.09
C THR A 132 0.47 -1.73 15.11
N ARG A 133 1.34 -2.56 14.53
CA ARG A 133 1.32 -4.02 14.70
C ARG A 133 2.32 -4.44 15.78
N VAL A 134 2.29 -5.71 16.17
CA VAL A 134 3.32 -6.32 17.04
C VAL A 134 4.73 -6.08 16.49
N GLN A 135 4.89 -6.09 15.16
CA GLN A 135 6.16 -5.88 14.49
C GLN A 135 6.52 -4.38 14.34
N GLY A 136 5.68 -3.46 14.82
CA GLY A 136 5.89 -2.01 14.78
C GLY A 136 4.89 -1.25 13.89
N PRO A 137 5.12 0.07 13.71
CA PRO A 137 4.21 0.94 12.97
C PRO A 137 4.17 0.60 11.48
N VAL A 138 2.99 0.71 10.89
CA VAL A 138 2.74 0.43 9.47
C VAL A 138 1.81 1.48 8.86
N LEU A 139 1.86 1.59 7.53
CA LEU A 139 0.82 2.23 6.72
C LEU A 139 0.06 1.16 5.97
N ALA A 140 -1.20 1.44 5.68
CA ALA A 140 -2.04 0.62 4.83
C ALA A 140 -2.80 1.47 3.83
N ALA A 141 -2.96 0.91 2.63
CA ALA A 141 -3.76 1.46 1.54
C ALA A 141 -4.78 0.41 1.13
N LEU A 142 -6.03 0.82 1.03
CA LEU A 142 -7.15 -0.04 0.72
C LEU A 142 -8.00 0.59 -0.37
N VAL A 143 -8.33 -0.17 -1.40
CA VAL A 143 -9.08 0.29 -2.56
C VAL A 143 -10.02 -0.81 -3.03
N PRO A 144 -11.17 -0.51 -3.67
CA PRO A 144 -11.92 -1.52 -4.41
C PRO A 144 -11.00 -2.25 -5.38
N THR A 145 -11.02 -3.58 -5.32
CA THR A 145 -10.18 -4.45 -6.15
C THR A 145 -10.31 -4.11 -7.62
N GLU A 146 -11.53 -3.83 -8.09
CA GLU A 146 -11.80 -3.52 -9.48
C GLU A 146 -11.06 -2.28 -10.01
N TRP A 147 -10.62 -1.39 -9.13
CA TRP A 147 -9.89 -0.17 -9.50
C TRP A 147 -8.37 -0.33 -9.46
N ALA A 148 -7.87 -1.41 -8.88
CA ALA A 148 -6.43 -1.67 -8.77
C ALA A 148 -5.99 -2.90 -9.56
N VAL A 149 -6.78 -3.97 -9.56
CA VAL A 149 -6.43 -5.25 -10.16
C VAL A 149 -7.08 -5.36 -11.55
N PRO A 150 -6.29 -5.43 -12.64
CA PRO A 150 -6.80 -5.70 -13.98
C PRO A 150 -7.65 -6.96 -14.04
N GLU A 151 -8.68 -7.00 -14.88
CA GLU A 151 -9.65 -8.11 -14.93
C GLU A 151 -8.95 -9.44 -15.24
N GLU A 152 -8.00 -9.43 -16.16
CA GLU A 152 -7.19 -10.58 -16.56
C GLU A 152 -6.27 -11.13 -15.45
N TRP A 153 -6.02 -10.34 -14.39
CA TRP A 153 -5.20 -10.74 -13.25
C TRP A 153 -6.03 -11.29 -12.08
N ARG A 154 -7.36 -11.12 -12.12
CA ARG A 154 -8.25 -11.53 -11.04
C ARG A 154 -8.38 -13.05 -11.00
N GLY A 155 -8.04 -13.65 -9.86
CA GLY A 155 -8.29 -15.06 -9.62
C GLY A 155 -9.76 -15.33 -9.27
N PRO A 156 -10.17 -16.61 -9.22
CA PRO A 156 -11.56 -17.02 -9.00
C PRO A 156 -12.12 -16.67 -7.61
N LYS A 157 -11.26 -16.27 -6.67
CA LYS A 157 -11.61 -15.93 -5.29
C LYS A 157 -11.18 -14.51 -4.91
N ILE A 158 -10.93 -13.65 -5.90
CA ILE A 158 -10.58 -12.25 -5.64
C ILE A 158 -11.66 -11.59 -4.77
N GLY A 159 -11.23 -10.98 -3.67
CA GLY A 159 -12.11 -10.23 -2.78
C GLY A 159 -12.51 -8.87 -3.33
N ARG A 160 -13.48 -8.22 -2.68
CA ARG A 160 -13.98 -6.89 -3.04
C ARG A 160 -12.95 -5.76 -2.89
N TYR A 161 -12.06 -5.87 -1.91
CA TYR A 161 -11.06 -4.83 -1.62
C TYR A 161 -9.65 -5.38 -1.74
N TRP A 162 -8.73 -4.55 -2.23
CA TRP A 162 -7.31 -4.85 -2.30
C TRP A 162 -6.56 -4.00 -1.28
N LEU A 163 -5.94 -4.67 -0.31
CA LEU A 163 -5.16 -4.07 0.77
C LEU A 163 -3.67 -4.20 0.47
N VAL A 164 -2.91 -3.14 0.68
CA VAL A 164 -1.44 -3.15 0.69
C VAL A 164 -0.93 -2.60 2.02
N VAL A 165 0.14 -3.19 2.55
CA VAL A 165 0.75 -2.76 3.82
C VAL A 165 2.22 -2.43 3.61
N TYR A 166 2.61 -1.28 4.15
CA TYR A 166 3.99 -0.79 4.21
C TYR A 166 4.51 -0.85 5.64
N SER A 167 5.75 -1.31 5.83
CA SER A 167 6.40 -1.32 7.13
C SER A 167 7.42 -0.21 7.27
N PHE A 168 7.29 0.61 8.31
CA PHE A 168 8.31 1.60 8.66
C PHE A 168 9.62 0.97 9.14
N TRP A 169 9.61 -0.26 9.64
CA TRP A 169 10.83 -0.93 10.05
C TRP A 169 11.70 -1.34 8.87
N SER A 170 11.10 -1.95 7.85
CA SER A 170 11.84 -2.39 6.66
C SER A 170 11.89 -1.35 5.54
N GLY A 171 11.13 -0.26 5.65
CA GLY A 171 11.03 0.77 4.62
C GLY A 171 10.48 0.24 3.29
N THR A 172 9.69 -0.83 3.32
CA THR A 172 9.26 -1.59 2.14
C THR A 172 7.80 -2.04 2.27
N LEU A 173 7.17 -2.38 1.15
CA LEU A 173 5.90 -3.09 1.14
C LEU A 173 6.11 -4.51 1.66
N VAL A 174 5.20 -4.97 2.52
CA VAL A 174 5.32 -6.29 3.18
C VAL A 174 4.24 -7.27 2.76
N THR A 175 3.07 -6.78 2.33
CA THR A 175 2.01 -7.64 1.80
C THR A 175 1.05 -6.85 0.92
N GLY A 176 0.43 -7.52 -0.04
CA GLY A 176 -0.71 -7.05 -0.81
C GLY A 176 -1.68 -8.20 -1.03
N TYR A 177 -2.96 -8.04 -0.68
CA TYR A 177 -3.95 -9.10 -0.78
C TYR A 177 -5.39 -8.60 -0.89
N SER A 178 -6.26 -9.45 -1.42
CA SER A 178 -7.69 -9.15 -1.45
C SER A 178 -8.41 -9.62 -0.19
N VAL A 179 -9.44 -8.90 0.20
CA VAL A 179 -10.41 -9.29 1.23
C VAL A 179 -11.82 -9.05 0.73
N GLN A 180 -12.75 -9.88 1.19
CA GLN A 180 -14.15 -9.75 0.82
C GLN A 180 -14.80 -8.61 1.61
N ASP A 181 -14.61 -8.63 2.93
CA ASP A 181 -15.17 -7.63 3.84
C ASP A 181 -14.10 -7.05 4.78
N LEU A 182 -14.34 -5.84 5.27
CA LEU A 182 -13.40 -5.17 6.18
C LEU A 182 -13.27 -5.92 7.51
N SER A 183 -14.31 -6.64 7.94
CA SER A 183 -14.27 -7.49 9.12
C SER A 183 -13.27 -8.64 9.01
N ASP A 184 -12.89 -9.05 7.81
CA ASP A 184 -11.91 -10.13 7.58
C ASP A 184 -10.47 -9.67 7.86
N LEU A 185 -10.27 -8.34 7.91
CA LEU A 185 -8.97 -7.77 8.23
C LEU A 185 -8.73 -7.86 9.74
N ASN A 186 -7.70 -8.62 10.11
CA ASN A 186 -7.16 -8.60 11.47
C ASN A 186 -6.42 -7.28 11.73
N MET A 187 -7.20 -6.23 11.99
CA MET A 187 -6.73 -4.87 12.25
C MET A 187 -7.19 -4.41 13.64
N PRO A 188 -6.34 -3.67 14.36
CA PRO A 188 -6.72 -3.02 15.60
C PRO A 188 -7.56 -1.78 15.28
N TRP A 189 -8.82 -1.98 14.86
CA TRP A 189 -9.67 -0.92 14.29
C TRP A 189 -9.85 0.31 15.20
N ARG A 190 -9.79 0.13 16.52
CA ARG A 190 -9.89 1.23 17.49
C ARG A 190 -8.63 2.10 17.53
N GLU A 191 -7.50 1.51 17.18
CA GLU A 191 -6.17 2.13 17.15
C GLU A 191 -5.80 2.66 15.76
N VAL A 192 -6.62 2.35 14.73
CA VAL A 192 -6.42 2.87 13.37
C VAL A 192 -6.56 4.39 13.36
N ARG A 193 -5.57 5.05 12.75
CA ARG A 193 -5.59 6.48 12.44
C ARG A 193 -5.77 6.68 10.95
N TRP A 194 -6.93 7.21 10.57
CA TRP A 194 -7.26 7.49 9.19
C TRP A 194 -6.52 8.74 8.70
N LEU A 195 -5.74 8.58 7.64
CA LEU A 195 -5.07 9.69 6.95
C LEU A 195 -5.96 10.22 5.82
N ARG A 196 -6.72 9.30 5.19
CA ARG A 196 -7.68 9.62 4.13
C ARG A 196 -8.80 8.58 4.11
N VAL A 197 -10.04 9.05 4.11
CA VAL A 197 -11.24 8.22 3.93
C VAL A 197 -11.98 8.72 2.71
N PRO A 198 -12.02 7.97 1.61
CA PRO A 198 -12.76 8.38 0.42
C PRO A 198 -14.28 8.16 0.64
N PRO A 199 -15.16 8.90 -0.06
CA PRO A 199 -16.61 8.89 0.21
C PRO A 199 -17.31 7.52 0.06
N HIS A 200 -16.75 6.61 -0.73
CA HIS A 200 -17.29 5.26 -0.95
C HIS A 200 -16.82 4.25 0.10
N PHE A 201 -16.03 4.70 1.08
CA PHE A 201 -15.48 3.88 2.13
C PHE A 201 -16.07 4.30 3.48
N SER A 202 -16.61 3.34 4.22
CA SER A 202 -17.11 3.54 5.58
C SER A 202 -16.19 2.77 6.53
N PRO A 203 -15.42 3.46 7.38
CA PRO A 203 -14.64 2.81 8.43
C PRO A 203 -15.53 1.94 9.32
N PRO A 204 -15.06 0.74 9.71
CA PRO A 204 -15.75 -0.11 10.67
C PRO A 204 -15.65 0.41 12.11
#